data_AF-A9L3D2-F1
#
_entry.id   AF-A9L3D2-F1
#
_cell.length_a   1.000
_cell.length_b   1.000
_cell.length_c   1.000
_cell.angle_alpha   90.00
_cell.angle_beta   90.00
_cell.angle_gamma   90.00
#
_symmetry.space_group_name_H-M   'P 1'
#
loop_
_entity.id
_entity.type
_entity.pdbx_description
1 polymer ?
#
loop_
_entity_poly.entity_id
_entity_poly.type
_entity_poly.pdbx_seq_one_letter_code
_entity_poly.pdbx_strand_id
1 'polypeptide(L)'
;MKSVLQITLGILLAGLVTLLVRIGYLSYVEYRLTQGLNEFAMQQKQTELARQQATKDRQLAEYQIQQELQQNAAEKSRLAKQNEAARLRKAEAWRKYYLVPEDCKNFKSDEHMVNCINHKADAKAEFDRYYGSRD
;
A
#
# COMPACT_ATOMS: atom_id res chain seq x y z
N MET A 1 72.85 45.47 -35.69
CA MET A 1 72.72 44.61 -34.49
C MET A 1 71.64 45.07 -33.51
N LYS A 2 71.51 46.38 -33.17
CA LYS A 2 70.46 46.88 -32.25
C LYS A 2 69.02 46.59 -32.70
N SER A 3 68.68 46.76 -33.98
CA SER A 3 67.30 46.60 -34.46
C SER A 3 66.80 45.15 -34.42
N VAL A 4 67.67 44.18 -34.71
CA VAL A 4 67.31 42.75 -34.68
C VAL A 4 67.04 42.28 -33.25
N LEU A 5 67.82 42.77 -32.28
CA LEU A 5 67.65 42.45 -30.86
C LEU A 5 66.33 43.00 -30.28
N GLN A 6 65.89 44.17 -30.73
CA GLN A 6 64.61 44.76 -30.31
C GLN A 6 63.42 43.98 -30.88
N ILE A 7 63.51 43.49 -32.11
CA ILE A 7 62.45 42.71 -32.76
C ILE A 7 62.29 41.34 -32.06
N THR A 8 63.39 40.63 -31.80
CA THR A 8 63.32 39.33 -31.10
C THR A 8 62.81 39.48 -29.67
N LEU A 9 63.21 40.54 -28.95
CA LEU A 9 62.70 40.83 -27.61
C LEU A 9 61.18 41.10 -27.64
N GLY A 10 60.69 41.84 -28.64
CA GLY A 10 59.26 42.12 -28.80
C GLY A 10 58.42 40.86 -29.06
N ILE A 11 58.91 39.97 -29.94
CA ILE A 11 58.25 38.68 -30.23
C ILE A 11 58.20 37.81 -28.97
N LEU A 12 59.29 37.77 -28.20
CA LEU A 12 59.40 36.97 -27.00
C LEU A 12 58.46 37.48 -25.89
N LEU A 13 58.36 38.81 -25.72
CA LEU A 13 57.40 39.45 -24.81
C LEU A 13 55.95 39.19 -25.22
N ALA A 14 55.61 39.33 -26.51
CA ALA A 14 54.27 39.05 -27.02
C ALA A 14 53.88 37.57 -26.79
N GLY A 15 54.81 36.65 -27.03
CA GLY A 15 54.63 35.22 -26.74
C GLY A 15 54.35 34.97 -25.25
N LEU A 16 55.13 35.60 -24.36
CA LEU A 16 54.98 35.45 -22.92
C LEU A 16 53.63 35.98 -22.41
N VAL A 17 53.22 37.17 -22.88
CA VAL A 17 51.94 37.78 -22.51
C VAL A 17 50.78 36.91 -22.98
N THR A 18 50.83 36.42 -24.22
CA THR A 18 49.78 35.55 -24.76
C THR A 18 49.65 34.25 -23.95
N LEU A 19 50.78 33.69 -23.52
CA LEU A 19 50.82 32.46 -22.73
C LEU A 19 50.20 32.67 -21.34
N LEU A 20 50.54 33.77 -20.66
CA LEU A 20 49.96 34.14 -19.36
C LEU A 20 48.45 34.37 -19.44
N VAL A 21 47.97 35.08 -20.46
CA VAL A 21 46.54 35.30 -20.68
C VAL A 21 45.81 33.96 -20.89
N ARG A 22 46.41 33.03 -21.65
CA ARG A 22 45.83 31.70 -21.88
C ARG A 22 45.69 30.90 -20.59
N ILE A 23 46.71 30.92 -19.73
CA ILE A 23 46.69 30.24 -18.42
C ILE A 23 45.61 30.86 -17.52
N GLY A 24 45.54 32.19 -17.45
CA GLY A 24 44.51 32.89 -16.68
C GLY A 24 43.08 32.58 -17.15
N TYR A 25 42.87 32.50 -18.46
CA TYR A 25 41.58 32.16 -19.03
C TYR A 25 41.17 30.70 -18.74
N LEU A 26 42.09 29.75 -18.93
CA LEU A 26 41.82 28.33 -18.67
C LEU A 26 41.48 28.07 -17.21
N SER A 27 42.25 28.65 -16.28
CA SER A 27 41.99 28.53 -14.84
C SER A 27 40.65 29.13 -14.41
N TYR A 28 40.25 30.28 -14.98
CA TYR A 28 38.93 30.86 -14.73
C TYR A 28 37.79 29.98 -15.23
N VAL A 29 37.94 29.39 -16.43
CA VAL A 29 36.93 28.50 -17.01
C VAL A 29 36.79 27.20 -16.19
N GLU A 30 37.90 26.59 -15.78
CA GLU A 30 37.89 25.40 -14.92
C GLU A 30 37.20 25.67 -13.58
N TYR A 31 37.48 26.82 -12.94
CA TYR A 31 36.85 27.21 -11.69
C TYR A 31 35.32 27.38 -11.83
N ARG A 32 34.86 28.02 -12.91
CA ARG A 32 33.42 28.21 -13.17
C ARG A 32 32.72 26.90 -13.52
N LEU A 33 33.38 26.01 -14.27
CA LEU A 33 32.84 24.70 -14.62
C LEU A 33 32.72 23.78 -13.40
N THR A 34 33.75 23.74 -12.56
CA THR A 34 33.75 22.90 -11.35
C THR A 34 32.68 23.32 -10.36
N GLN A 35 32.41 24.61 -10.18
CA GLN A 35 31.29 25.08 -9.35
C GLN A 35 29.93 24.60 -9.87
N GLY A 36 29.65 24.77 -11.17
CA GLY A 36 28.39 24.34 -11.76
C GLY A 36 28.19 22.81 -11.71
N LEU A 37 29.24 22.04 -11.98
CA LEU A 37 29.19 20.58 -11.91
C LEU A 37 28.94 20.06 -10.50
N ASN A 38 29.51 20.70 -9.48
CA ASN A 38 29.37 20.25 -8.10
C ASN A 38 27.92 20.45 -7.59
N GLU A 39 27.29 21.57 -7.93
CA GLU A 39 25.89 21.84 -7.58
C GLU A 39 24.94 20.83 -8.24
N PHE A 40 25.12 20.57 -9.55
CA PHE A 40 24.33 19.56 -10.26
C PHE A 40 24.55 18.15 -9.70
N ALA A 41 25.80 17.76 -9.44
CA ALA A 41 26.12 16.44 -8.87
C ALA A 41 25.52 16.27 -7.47
N MET A 42 25.58 17.31 -6.63
CA MET A 42 25.00 17.29 -5.29
C MET A 42 23.47 17.19 -5.34
N GLN A 43 22.82 17.96 -6.21
CA GLN A 43 21.36 17.95 -6.36
C GLN A 43 20.86 16.61 -6.89
N GLN A 44 21.57 16.01 -7.85
CA GLN A 44 21.24 14.70 -8.38
C GLN A 44 21.36 13.61 -7.31
N LYS A 45 22.44 13.64 -6.53
CA LYS A 45 22.66 12.71 -5.42
C LYS A 45 21.59 12.84 -4.33
N GLN A 46 21.21 14.07 -3.97
CA GLN A 46 20.12 14.29 -3.00
C GLN A 46 18.78 13.78 -3.51
N THR A 47 18.47 14.01 -4.79
CA THR A 47 17.23 13.54 -5.41
C THR A 47 17.18 12.01 -5.45
N GLU A 48 18.29 11.36 -5.75
CA GLU A 48 18.37 9.89 -5.79
C GLU A 48 18.24 9.29 -4.38
N LEU A 49 18.88 9.87 -3.37
CA LEU A 49 18.71 9.47 -1.97
C LEU A 49 17.26 9.65 -1.51
N ALA A 50 16.62 10.77 -1.85
CA ALA A 50 15.22 11.02 -1.52
C ALA A 50 14.29 9.99 -2.20
N ARG A 51 14.56 9.63 -3.46
CA ARG A 51 13.83 8.58 -4.18
C ARG A 51 14.02 7.21 -3.54
N GLN A 52 15.25 6.85 -3.18
CA GLN A 52 15.54 5.58 -2.52
C GLN A 52 14.91 5.48 -1.13
N GLN A 53 14.86 6.59 -0.37
CA GLN A 53 14.18 6.60 0.91
C GLN A 53 12.67 6.45 0.71
N ALA A 54 12.08 7.20 -0.22
CA ALA A 54 10.66 7.11 -0.52
C ALA A 54 10.25 5.71 -1.01
N THR A 55 11.10 4.99 -1.76
CA THR A 55 10.80 3.61 -2.17
C THR A 55 10.86 2.63 -1.00
N LYS A 56 11.85 2.76 -0.11
CA LYS A 56 11.93 1.94 1.12
C LYS A 56 10.74 2.16 2.04
N ASP A 57 10.34 3.42 2.23
CA ASP A 57 9.20 3.76 3.07
C ASP A 57 7.89 3.21 2.48
N ARG A 58 7.73 3.27 1.16
CA ARG A 58 6.60 2.62 0.46
C ARG A 58 6.59 1.10 0.63
N GLN A 59 7.73 0.45 0.45
CA GLN A 59 7.85 -1.00 0.63
C GLN A 59 7.52 -1.43 2.07
N LEU A 60 7.97 -0.66 3.05
CA LEU A 60 7.68 -0.94 4.45
C LEU A 60 6.18 -0.74 4.76
N ALA A 61 5.57 0.33 4.25
CA ALA A 61 4.14 0.58 4.40
C ALA A 61 3.30 -0.52 3.72
N GLU A 62 3.65 -0.92 2.50
CA GLU A 62 2.99 -2.02 1.77
C GLU A 62 3.12 -3.34 2.52
N TYR A 63 4.31 -3.64 3.06
CA TYR A 63 4.54 -4.84 3.87
C TYR A 63 3.65 -4.86 5.13
N GLN A 64 3.56 -3.73 5.85
CA GLN A 64 2.71 -3.61 7.04
C GLN A 64 1.23 -3.80 6.69
N ILE A 65 0.74 -3.16 5.62
CA ILE A 65 -0.63 -3.30 5.15
C ILE A 65 -0.91 -4.76 4.76
N GLN A 66 0.02 -5.41 4.05
CA GLN A 66 -0.14 -6.80 3.65
C GLN A 66 -0.19 -7.74 4.85
N GLN A 67 0.63 -7.50 5.88
CA GLN A 67 0.62 -8.27 7.11
C GLN A 67 -0.71 -8.11 7.86
N GLU A 68 -1.23 -6.89 7.97
CA GLU A 68 -2.52 -6.60 8.60
C GLU A 68 -3.68 -7.27 7.83
N LEU A 69 -3.67 -7.20 6.50
CA LEU A 69 -4.66 -7.87 5.66
C LEU A 69 -4.65 -9.39 5.85
N GLN A 70 -3.47 -10.01 5.97
CA GLN A 70 -3.36 -11.44 6.23
C GLN A 70 -3.90 -11.83 7.60
N GLN A 71 -3.58 -11.07 8.65
CA GLN A 71 -4.11 -11.30 9.99
C GLN A 71 -5.62 -11.15 10.03
N ASN A 72 -6.14 -10.07 9.46
CA ASN A 72 -7.57 -9.81 9.36
C ASN A 72 -8.30 -10.90 8.55
N ALA A 73 -7.71 -11.40 7.47
CA ALA A 73 -8.28 -12.48 6.68
C ALA A 73 -8.32 -13.81 7.46
N ALA A 74 -7.24 -14.12 8.20
CA ALA A 74 -7.18 -15.31 9.04
C ALA A 74 -8.21 -15.26 10.17
N GLU A 75 -8.35 -14.10 10.83
CA GLU A 75 -9.34 -13.91 11.88
C GLU A 75 -10.77 -14.00 11.35
N LYS A 76 -11.08 -13.34 10.23
CA LYS A 76 -12.38 -13.44 9.57
C LYS A 76 -12.70 -14.89 9.20
N SER A 77 -11.74 -15.64 8.68
CA SER A 77 -11.92 -17.06 8.36
C SER A 77 -12.21 -17.89 9.61
N ARG A 78 -11.49 -17.64 10.71
CA ARG A 78 -11.72 -18.32 12.00
C ARG A 78 -13.12 -18.03 12.55
N LEU A 79 -13.53 -16.76 12.56
CA LEU A 79 -14.87 -16.34 13.00
C LEU A 79 -15.96 -16.93 12.10
N ALA A 80 -15.77 -16.94 10.79
CA ALA A 80 -16.71 -17.55 9.86
C ALA A 80 -16.92 -19.04 10.14
N LYS A 81 -15.83 -19.80 10.38
CA LYS A 81 -15.91 -21.23 10.73
C LYS A 81 -16.62 -21.46 12.06
N GLN A 82 -16.36 -20.63 13.07
CA GLN A 82 -17.04 -20.72 14.37
C GLN A 82 -18.53 -20.41 14.24
N ASN A 83 -18.88 -19.34 13.52
CA ASN A 83 -20.26 -18.96 13.26
C ASN A 83 -21.00 -20.00 12.43
N GLU A 84 -20.34 -20.63 11.47
CA GLU A 84 -20.91 -21.73 10.70
C GLU A 84 -21.21 -22.94 11.58
N ALA A 85 -20.27 -23.34 12.44
CA ALA A 85 -20.48 -24.43 13.37
C ALA A 85 -21.65 -24.14 14.34
N ALA A 86 -21.73 -22.93 14.89
CA ALA A 86 -22.84 -22.49 15.72
C ALA A 86 -24.16 -22.49 14.95
N ARG A 87 -24.18 -22.01 13.70
CA ARG A 87 -25.37 -22.04 12.83
C ARG A 87 -25.84 -23.47 12.56
N LEU A 88 -24.93 -24.39 12.29
CA LEU A 88 -25.26 -25.80 12.07
C LEU A 88 -25.83 -26.45 13.33
N ARG A 89 -25.24 -26.20 14.50
CA ARG A 89 -25.76 -26.68 15.80
C ARG A 89 -27.15 -26.14 16.08
N LYS A 90 -27.37 -24.83 15.87
CA LYS A 90 -28.68 -24.20 16.03
C LYS A 90 -29.71 -24.79 15.06
N ALA A 91 -29.33 -25.05 13.81
CA ALA A 91 -30.21 -25.67 12.82
C ALA A 91 -30.54 -27.13 13.16
N GLU A 92 -29.62 -27.88 13.73
CA GLU A 92 -29.88 -29.23 14.23
C GLU A 92 -30.80 -29.22 15.46
N ALA A 93 -30.56 -28.33 16.41
CA ALA A 93 -31.42 -28.15 17.58
C ALA A 93 -32.84 -27.76 17.17
N TRP A 94 -33.00 -26.86 16.19
CA TRP A 94 -34.31 -26.52 15.63
C TRP A 94 -35.03 -27.73 15.02
N ARG A 95 -34.33 -28.56 14.25
CA ARG A 95 -34.91 -29.79 13.67
C ARG A 95 -35.38 -30.79 14.72
N LYS A 96 -34.74 -30.82 15.89
CA LYS A 96 -35.16 -31.64 17.03
C LYS A 96 -36.30 -31.00 17.83
N TYR A 97 -36.33 -29.67 17.91
CA TYR A 97 -37.34 -28.91 18.65
C TYR A 97 -38.70 -28.90 17.94
N TYR A 98 -38.70 -28.62 16.63
CA TYR A 98 -39.93 -28.44 15.87
C TYR A 98 -40.17 -29.61 14.92
N LEU A 99 -41.19 -30.40 15.23
CA LEU A 99 -41.78 -31.38 14.33
C LEU A 99 -43.01 -30.78 13.66
N VAL A 100 -43.11 -30.95 12.35
CA VAL A 100 -44.28 -30.47 11.60
C VAL A 100 -45.51 -31.26 12.07
N PRO A 101 -46.57 -30.60 12.57
CA PRO A 101 -47.82 -31.28 12.91
C PRO A 101 -48.39 -32.03 11.70
N GLU A 102 -48.98 -33.20 11.91
CA GLU A 102 -49.56 -34.01 10.81
C GLU A 102 -50.54 -33.20 9.95
N ASP A 103 -51.36 -32.35 10.58
CA ASP A 103 -52.33 -31.51 9.89
C ASP A 103 -51.65 -30.50 8.94
N CYS A 104 -50.46 -30.02 9.29
CA CYS A 104 -49.69 -29.08 8.50
C CYS A 104 -48.82 -29.72 7.41
N LYS A 105 -48.85 -31.05 7.24
CA LYS A 105 -48.14 -31.73 6.14
C LYS A 105 -48.85 -31.58 4.79
N ASN A 106 -50.18 -31.47 4.81
CA ASN A 106 -51.01 -31.29 3.63
C ASN A 106 -51.95 -30.11 3.84
N PHE A 107 -51.72 -29.02 3.11
CA PHE A 107 -52.60 -27.85 3.21
C PHE A 107 -53.99 -28.20 2.67
N LYS A 108 -55.00 -27.85 3.46
CA LYS A 108 -56.41 -28.11 3.15
C LYS A 108 -57.09 -26.91 2.50
N SER A 109 -56.54 -25.72 2.73
CA SER A 109 -56.97 -24.43 2.19
C SER A 109 -55.85 -23.41 2.35
N ASP A 110 -55.96 -22.27 1.68
CA ASP A 110 -55.01 -21.16 1.82
C ASP A 110 -54.98 -20.62 3.26
N GLU A 111 -56.14 -20.57 3.92
CA GLU A 111 -56.23 -20.19 5.34
C GLU A 111 -55.49 -21.19 6.23
N HIS A 112 -55.64 -22.49 5.98
CA HIS A 112 -54.92 -23.53 6.71
C HIS A 112 -53.41 -23.43 6.48
N MET A 113 -52.98 -23.15 5.25
CA MET A 113 -51.56 -22.92 4.93
C MET A 113 -50.99 -21.75 5.75
N VAL A 114 -51.68 -20.61 5.79
CA VAL A 114 -51.25 -19.44 6.56
C VAL A 114 -51.15 -19.78 8.05
N ASN A 115 -52.14 -20.47 8.61
CA ASN A 115 -52.12 -20.89 10.02
C ASN A 115 -50.93 -21.80 10.34
N CYS A 116 -50.59 -22.74 9.44
CA CYS A 116 -49.43 -23.61 9.60
C CYS A 116 -48.08 -22.87 9.49
N ILE A 117 -48.00 -21.88 8.60
CA ILE A 117 -46.80 -21.03 8.47
C ILE A 117 -46.63 -20.17 9.73
N ASN A 118 -47.71 -19.55 10.20
CA ASN A 118 -47.70 -18.74 11.42
C ASN A 118 -47.30 -19.58 12.63
N HIS A 119 -47.89 -20.77 12.80
CA HIS A 119 -47.51 -21.70 13.87
C HIS A 119 -46.01 -22.03 13.85
N LYS A 120 -45.44 -22.31 12.67
CA LYS A 120 -44.00 -22.55 12.52
C LYS A 120 -43.17 -21.32 12.87
N ALA A 121 -43.63 -20.12 12.50
CA ALA A 121 -42.96 -18.87 12.81
C ALA A 121 -42.98 -18.57 14.31
N ASP A 122 -44.11 -18.79 14.98
CA ASP A 122 -44.26 -18.62 16.43
C ASP A 122 -43.35 -19.59 17.19
N ALA A 123 -43.35 -20.87 16.82
CA ALA A 123 -42.45 -21.87 17.38
C ALA A 123 -40.97 -21.52 17.15
N LYS A 124 -40.65 -20.90 16.01
CA LYS A 124 -39.29 -20.44 15.71
C LYS A 124 -38.87 -19.27 16.61
N ALA A 125 -39.76 -18.31 16.83
CA ALA A 125 -39.52 -17.17 17.71
C ALA A 125 -39.39 -17.61 19.17
N GLU A 126 -40.18 -18.58 19.61
CA GLU A 126 -40.04 -19.20 20.91
C GLU A 126 -38.69 -19.93 21.06
N PHE A 127 -38.34 -20.77 20.09
CA PHE A 127 -37.04 -21.44 20.06
C PHE A 127 -35.87 -20.46 20.12
N ASP A 128 -35.91 -19.36 19.35
CA ASP A 128 -34.84 -18.37 19.35
C ASP A 128 -34.70 -17.65 20.70
N ARG A 129 -35.82 -17.36 21.39
CA ARG A 129 -35.81 -16.81 22.75
C ARG A 129 -35.14 -17.76 23.75
N TYR A 130 -35.51 -19.04 23.73
CA TYR A 130 -34.91 -20.02 24.65
C TYR A 130 -33.47 -20.35 24.31
N TYR A 131 -33.16 -20.56 23.03
CA TYR A 131 -31.80 -20.91 22.59
C TYR A 131 -30.83 -19.75 22.80
N GLY A 132 -31.23 -18.52 22.50
CA GLY A 132 -30.43 -17.31 22.73
C GLY A 132 -30.25 -16.93 24.20
N SER A 133 -31.03 -17.51 25.12
CA SER A 133 -30.84 -17.36 26.57
C SER A 133 -29.89 -18.40 27.20
N ARG A 134 -29.45 -19.39 26.42
CA ARG A 134 -28.68 -20.56 26.87
C ARG A 134 -27.20 -20.54 26.44
N ASP A 135 -26.86 -19.68 25.48
CA ASP A 135 -25.49 -19.33 25.07
C ASP A 135 -25.05 -18.05 25.80
#